data_AF-A0A2D3VVX7-F1
#
_entry.id   AF-A0A2D3VVX7-F1
#
_cell.length_a   1.000
_cell.length_b   1.000
_cell.length_c   1.000
_cell.angle_alpha   90.00
_cell.angle_beta   90.00
_cell.angle_gamma   90.00
#
_symmetry.space_group_name_H-M   'P 1'
#
loop_
_entity.id
_entity.type
_entity.pdbx_description
1 polymer ?
#
loop_
_entity_poly.entity_id
_entity_poly.type
_entity_poly.pdbx_seq_one_letter_code
_entity_poly.pdbx_strand_id
1 'polypeptide(L)'
;MLIRIYLLAFLFSTTFLFSNDFNFSSEELSWIETKKSITVSNQVNWYPYAFNRNGVSEGFLVDYIQLLSNYAGLEVVFITDSWPNLLSKFEKSELDLILPIAMEKNYKLENFYSHKVLDIKYALITKIKDKNIISLEMLKDKRLALVKGRKSSKLIKET
;
A
#
# COMPACT_ATOMS: atom_id res chain seq x y z
N MET A 1 33.15 39.08 -16.80
CA MET A 1 32.05 39.14 -15.81
C MET A 1 30.71 38.68 -16.40
N LEU A 2 30.39 39.01 -17.66
CA LEU A 2 29.15 38.60 -18.34
C LEU A 2 29.00 37.09 -18.62
N ILE A 3 30.10 36.37 -18.89
CA ILE A 3 30.08 34.91 -19.17
C ILE A 3 29.67 34.06 -17.94
N ARG A 4 29.89 34.55 -16.71
CA ARG A 4 29.49 33.83 -15.48
C ARG A 4 27.97 33.88 -15.22
N ILE A 5 27.26 34.87 -15.76
CA ILE A 5 25.81 35.03 -15.58
C ILE A 5 25.05 34.05 -16.49
N TYR A 6 25.53 33.79 -17.70
CA TYR A 6 24.91 32.83 -18.61
C TYR A 6 25.07 31.37 -18.17
N LEU A 7 26.19 31.01 -17.52
CA LEU A 7 26.40 29.66 -16.98
C LEU A 7 25.48 29.35 -15.78
N LEU A 8 25.14 30.34 -14.95
CA LEU A 8 24.16 30.18 -13.87
C LEU A 8 22.72 30.13 -14.39
N ALA A 9 22.39 30.84 -15.46
CA ALA A 9 21.07 30.76 -16.10
C ALA A 9 20.86 29.43 -16.86
N PHE A 10 21.92 28.86 -17.46
CA PHE A 10 21.86 27.57 -18.14
C PHE A 10 21.72 26.39 -17.16
N LEU A 11 22.28 26.50 -15.95
CA LEU A 11 22.11 25.51 -14.88
C LEU A 11 20.71 25.50 -14.24
N PHE A 12 19.94 26.59 -14.38
CA PHE A 12 18.56 26.68 -13.90
C PHE A 12 17.52 26.24 -14.94
N SER A 13 17.87 26.22 -16.24
CA SER A 13 16.94 25.80 -17.29
C SER A 13 16.87 24.28 -17.48
N THR A 14 17.83 23.52 -16.96
CA THR A 14 17.87 22.06 -17.15
C THR A 14 17.15 21.26 -16.06
N THR A 15 16.72 21.88 -14.96
CA THR A 15 16.00 21.18 -13.88
C THR A 15 14.48 21.10 -14.08
N PHE A 16 13.96 21.56 -15.21
CA PHE A 16 12.51 21.66 -15.45
C PHE A 16 11.91 20.57 -16.34
N LEU A 17 12.64 19.49 -16.64
CA LEU A 17 12.21 18.51 -17.64
C LEU A 17 12.14 17.09 -17.08
N PHE A 18 11.33 16.90 -16.04
CA PHE A 18 10.61 15.64 -15.78
C PHE A 18 9.43 15.93 -14.83
N SER A 19 8.49 16.81 -15.20
CA SER A 19 7.13 16.65 -14.65
C SER A 19 6.47 15.55 -15.47
N ASN A 20 6.25 14.39 -14.83
CA ASN A 20 5.17 13.54 -15.31
C ASN A 20 3.90 14.32 -14.99
N ASP A 21 3.40 15.06 -15.97
CA ASP A 21 2.13 15.77 -15.83
C ASP A 21 1.03 14.71 -15.71
N PHE A 22 0.67 14.40 -14.47
CA PHE A 22 -0.60 13.74 -14.19
C PHE A 22 -1.69 14.72 -14.60
N ASN A 23 -2.45 14.36 -15.64
CA ASN A 23 -3.57 15.15 -16.11
C ASN A 23 -4.74 15.00 -15.13
N PHE A 24 -4.68 15.71 -14.02
CA PHE A 24 -5.78 15.85 -13.08
C PHE A 24 -6.89 16.71 -13.69
N SER A 25 -8.14 16.36 -13.40
CA SER A 25 -9.28 17.23 -13.72
C SER A 25 -9.25 18.49 -12.86
N SER A 26 -10.01 19.52 -13.26
CA SER A 26 -10.17 20.75 -12.47
C SER A 26 -10.73 20.46 -11.07
N GLU A 27 -11.63 19.49 -10.96
CA GLU A 27 -12.20 19.04 -9.69
C GLU A 27 -11.16 18.34 -8.82
N GLU A 28 -10.30 17.49 -9.40
CA GLU A 28 -9.22 16.81 -8.69
C GLU A 28 -8.17 17.80 -8.18
N LEU A 29 -7.76 18.78 -9.01
CA LEU A 29 -6.84 19.83 -8.59
C LEU A 29 -7.40 20.64 -7.42
N SER A 30 -8.66 21.08 -7.52
CA SER A 30 -9.33 21.80 -6.43
C SER A 30 -9.41 20.97 -5.14
N TRP A 31 -9.67 19.67 -5.27
CA TRP A 31 -9.67 18.74 -4.14
C TRP A 31 -8.28 18.62 -3.50
N ILE A 32 -7.23 18.44 -4.31
CA ILE A 32 -5.84 18.33 -3.84
C ILE A 32 -5.42 19.60 -3.09
N GLU A 33 -5.65 20.78 -3.69
CA GLU A 33 -5.30 22.09 -3.12
C GLU A 33 -5.98 22.33 -1.77
N THR A 34 -7.23 21.86 -1.64
CA THR A 34 -8.01 21.99 -0.40
C THR A 34 -7.60 20.95 0.64
N LYS A 35 -7.39 19.69 0.24
CA LYS A 35 -7.15 18.56 1.14
C LYS A 35 -5.77 18.61 1.80
N LYS A 36 -4.72 18.94 1.02
CA LYS A 36 -3.30 19.05 1.41
C LYS A 36 -2.62 17.81 1.99
N SER A 37 -3.32 17.03 2.82
CA SER A 37 -2.82 15.81 3.45
C SER A 37 -3.86 14.71 3.43
N ILE A 38 -3.43 13.46 3.22
CA ILE A 38 -4.28 12.28 3.32
C ILE A 38 -3.87 11.38 4.48
N THR A 39 -4.84 10.78 5.17
CA THR A 39 -4.60 9.77 6.21
C THR A 39 -4.67 8.37 5.64
N VAL A 40 -3.62 7.57 5.88
CA VAL A 40 -3.45 6.25 5.26
C VAL A 40 -3.20 5.21 6.32
N SER A 41 -3.85 4.05 6.22
CA SER A 41 -3.63 2.97 7.19
C SER A 41 -2.23 2.37 7.09
N ASN A 42 -1.62 2.03 8.23
CA ASN A 42 -0.42 1.21 8.33
C ASN A 42 -0.62 0.08 9.36
N GLN A 43 -0.23 -1.15 9.04
CA GLN A 43 -0.39 -2.26 10.00
C GLN A 43 0.81 -2.35 10.93
N VAL A 44 0.64 -2.96 12.11
CA VAL A 44 1.75 -3.14 13.06
C VAL A 44 2.85 -4.05 12.50
N ASN A 45 2.49 -5.13 11.81
CA ASN A 45 3.44 -6.23 11.55
C ASN A 45 3.28 -6.91 10.18
N TRP A 46 2.80 -6.20 9.16
CA TRP A 46 2.61 -6.79 7.83
C TRP A 46 3.82 -6.59 6.91
N TYR A 47 4.94 -7.18 7.33
CA TYR A 47 6.20 -7.21 6.58
C TYR A 47 6.06 -7.98 5.25
N PRO A 48 6.83 -7.60 4.21
CA PRO A 48 7.65 -6.39 4.09
C PRO A 48 6.88 -5.20 3.46
N TYR A 49 5.54 -5.25 3.48
CA TYR A 49 4.71 -4.40 2.64
C TYR A 49 4.24 -3.11 3.34
N ALA A 50 3.64 -3.21 4.52
CA ALA A 50 3.19 -2.07 5.32
C ALA A 50 3.24 -2.45 6.79
N PHE A 51 4.29 -2.02 7.47
CA PHE A 51 4.54 -2.36 8.86
C PHE A 51 5.00 -1.13 9.64
N ASN A 52 5.01 -1.23 10.97
CA ASN A 52 5.56 -0.20 11.83
C ASN A 52 6.81 -0.74 12.54
N ARG A 53 7.94 -0.06 12.37
CA ARG A 53 9.18 -0.35 13.08
C ARG A 53 9.49 0.80 14.02
N ASN A 54 9.38 0.55 15.32
CA ASN A 54 9.72 1.52 16.37
C ASN A 54 9.02 2.88 16.21
N GLY A 55 7.74 2.88 15.84
CA GLY A 55 6.95 4.08 15.63
C GLY A 55 6.99 4.61 14.19
N VAL A 56 7.88 4.11 13.34
CA VAL A 56 8.02 4.55 11.94
C VAL A 56 7.30 3.59 11.00
N SER A 57 6.42 4.12 10.15
CA SER A 57 5.78 3.35 9.08
C SER A 57 6.81 3.05 7.98
N GLU A 58 6.92 1.78 7.59
CA GLU A 58 7.89 1.30 6.61
C GLU A 58 7.30 0.20 5.72
N GLY A 59 7.95 -0.03 4.58
CA GLY A 59 7.67 -1.13 3.67
C GLY A 59 7.27 -0.69 2.29
N PHE A 60 7.19 -1.65 1.37
CA PHE A 60 6.97 -1.38 -0.05
C PHE A 60 5.74 -0.48 -0.34
N LEU A 61 4.61 -0.74 0.33
CA LEU A 61 3.40 0.06 0.12
C LEU A 61 3.46 1.43 0.80
N VAL A 62 4.24 1.57 1.87
CA VAL A 62 4.48 2.87 2.50
C VAL A 62 5.28 3.75 1.53
N ASP A 63 6.36 3.22 0.98
CA ASP A 63 7.20 3.91 -0.01
C ASP A 63 6.40 4.24 -1.29
N TYR A 64 5.57 3.29 -1.73
CA TYR A 64 4.71 3.47 -2.90
C TYR A 64 3.71 4.60 -2.72
N ILE A 65 3.02 4.66 -1.57
CA ILE A 65 2.07 5.75 -1.30
C ILE A 65 2.79 7.08 -1.13
N GLN A 66 3.93 7.13 -0.44
CA GLN A 66 4.72 8.36 -0.33
C GLN A 66 5.10 8.89 -1.71
N LEU A 67 5.52 8.02 -2.62
CA LEU A 67 5.83 8.38 -4.00
C LEU A 67 4.61 8.96 -4.73
N LEU A 68 3.45 8.31 -4.63
CA LEU A 68 2.21 8.80 -5.26
C LEU A 68 1.74 10.13 -4.67
N SER A 69 1.79 10.27 -3.35
CA SER A 69 1.44 11.52 -2.65
C SER A 69 2.34 12.66 -3.09
N ASN A 70 3.65 12.42 -3.24
CA ASN A 70 4.59 13.42 -3.75
C ASN A 70 4.24 13.86 -5.19
N TYR A 71 3.87 12.91 -6.07
CA TYR A 71 3.43 13.26 -7.43
C TYR A 71 2.12 14.06 -7.44
N ALA A 72 1.22 13.77 -6.50
CA ALA A 72 -0.05 14.49 -6.35
C ALA A 72 0.07 15.82 -5.60
N GLY A 73 1.25 16.18 -5.07
CA GLY A 73 1.40 17.37 -4.22
C GLY A 73 0.68 17.28 -2.88
N LEU A 74 0.49 16.06 -2.36
CA LEU A 74 -0.16 15.78 -1.08
C LEU A 74 0.87 15.33 -0.05
N GLU A 75 0.67 15.72 1.21
CA GLU A 75 1.32 15.07 2.34
C GLU A 75 0.58 13.77 2.71
N VAL A 76 1.30 12.81 3.30
CA VAL A 76 0.71 11.56 3.79
C VAL A 76 0.97 11.37 5.28
N VAL A 77 -0.09 11.05 6.00
CA VAL A 77 -0.05 10.71 7.43
C VAL A 77 -0.45 9.26 7.62
N PHE A 78 0.51 8.43 8.03
CA PHE A 78 0.24 7.01 8.29
C PHE A 78 -0.29 6.78 9.70
N ILE A 79 -1.47 6.17 9.81
CA ILE A 79 -2.09 5.77 11.07
C ILE A 79 -1.82 4.30 11.32
N THR A 80 -1.06 4.00 12.38
CA THR A 80 -0.70 2.62 12.74
C THR A 80 -1.68 2.04 13.75
N ASP A 81 -2.30 0.90 13.43
CA ASP A 81 -3.16 0.15 14.35
C ASP A 81 -3.29 -1.33 13.91
N SER A 82 -4.07 -2.12 14.64
CA SER A 82 -4.50 -3.45 14.22
C SER A 82 -5.43 -3.37 13.02
N TRP A 83 -5.38 -4.38 12.14
CA TRP A 83 -6.21 -4.42 10.93
C TRP A 83 -7.73 -4.21 11.19
N PRO A 84 -8.36 -4.84 12.20
CA PRO A 84 -9.78 -4.59 12.49
C PRO A 84 -10.08 -3.14 12.88
N ASN A 85 -9.19 -2.49 13.64
CA ASN A 85 -9.35 -1.10 14.03
C ASN A 85 -9.20 -0.18 12.83
N LEU A 86 -8.21 -0.41 11.97
CA LEU A 86 -8.01 0.37 10.74
C LEU A 86 -9.23 0.28 9.82
N LEU A 87 -9.81 -0.93 9.68
CA LEU A 87 -11.04 -1.10 8.91
C LEU A 87 -12.20 -0.30 9.52
N SER A 88 -12.39 -0.37 10.84
CA SER A 88 -13.43 0.41 11.52
C SER A 88 -13.23 1.93 11.37
N LYS A 89 -11.98 2.40 11.41
CA LYS A 89 -11.64 3.82 11.19
C LYS A 89 -11.95 4.26 9.77
N PHE A 90 -11.61 3.43 8.78
CA PHE A 90 -11.95 3.70 7.38
C PHE A 90 -13.47 3.75 7.16
N GLU A 91 -14.24 2.82 7.74
CA GLU A 91 -15.71 2.81 7.66
C GLU A 91 -16.37 4.05 8.31
N LYS A 92 -15.68 4.69 9.26
CA LYS A 92 -16.11 5.93 9.92
C LYS A 92 -15.56 7.20 9.24
N SER A 93 -14.91 7.05 8.08
CA SER A 93 -14.25 8.15 7.36
C SER A 93 -13.14 8.85 8.16
N GLU A 94 -12.53 8.16 9.12
CA GLU A 94 -11.34 8.65 9.85
C GLU A 94 -10.04 8.41 9.06
N LEU A 95 -10.09 7.59 8.00
CA LEU A 95 -8.99 7.32 7.08
C LEU A 95 -9.43 7.65 5.65
N ASP A 96 -8.57 8.34 4.90
CA ASP A 96 -8.80 8.59 3.47
C ASP A 96 -8.51 7.34 2.62
N LEU A 97 -7.54 6.52 3.04
CA LEU A 97 -7.15 5.31 2.31
C LEU A 97 -6.82 4.16 3.25
N ILE A 98 -7.29 2.97 2.88
CA ILE A 98 -6.96 1.72 3.55
C ILE A 98 -6.14 0.81 2.64
N LEU A 99 -5.02 0.32 3.17
CA LEU A 99 -4.10 -0.59 2.52
C LEU A 99 -3.42 -1.54 3.51
N PRO A 100 -2.96 -2.71 3.04
CA PRO A 100 -3.48 -3.39 1.84
C PRO A 100 -4.96 -3.76 2.01
N ILE A 101 -5.69 -3.95 0.93
CA ILE A 101 -6.97 -4.67 0.97
C ILE A 101 -7.00 -5.72 -0.13
N ALA A 102 -7.44 -6.94 0.21
CA ALA A 102 -7.58 -7.99 -0.78
C ALA A 102 -8.89 -7.77 -1.54
N MET A 103 -8.80 -7.55 -2.85
CA MET A 103 -10.00 -7.41 -3.69
C MET A 103 -10.95 -8.60 -3.50
N GLU A 104 -12.21 -8.29 -3.25
CA GLU A 104 -13.30 -9.26 -3.21
C GLU A 104 -14.20 -9.04 -4.41
N LYS A 105 -14.80 -10.13 -4.93
CA LYS A 105 -15.92 -10.03 -5.88
C LYS A 105 -17.17 -9.56 -5.13
N ASN A 106 -17.12 -8.34 -4.61
CA ASN A 106 -18.23 -7.67 -3.97
C ASN A 106 -18.48 -6.37 -4.73
N TYR A 107 -19.55 -6.38 -5.54
CA TYR A 107 -19.93 -5.30 -6.43
C TYR A 107 -20.08 -3.93 -5.74
N LYS A 108 -20.30 -3.89 -4.41
CA LYS A 108 -20.43 -2.62 -3.68
C LYS A 108 -19.12 -1.83 -3.54
N LEU A 109 -17.97 -2.51 -3.60
CA LEU A 109 -16.66 -1.91 -3.39
C LEU A 109 -15.80 -1.87 -4.65
N GLU A 110 -16.26 -2.43 -5.78
CA GLU A 110 -15.48 -2.51 -7.01
C GLU A 110 -14.98 -1.13 -7.49
N ASN A 111 -15.82 -0.10 -7.38
CA ASN A 111 -15.46 1.27 -7.79
C ASN A 111 -14.54 2.00 -6.79
N PHE A 112 -14.28 1.40 -5.62
CA PHE A 112 -13.44 2.00 -4.56
C PHE A 112 -12.05 1.37 -4.48
N TYR A 113 -11.79 0.29 -5.23
CA TYR A 113 -10.45 -0.28 -5.30
C TYR A 113 -9.59 0.50 -6.29
N SER A 114 -8.34 0.73 -5.91
CA SER A 114 -7.31 1.14 -6.85
C SER A 114 -7.03 0.02 -7.86
N HIS A 115 -6.26 0.34 -8.90
CA HIS A 115 -5.59 -0.70 -9.67
C HIS A 115 -4.76 -1.61 -8.76
N LYS A 116 -4.66 -2.89 -9.13
CA LYS A 116 -3.93 -3.90 -8.37
C LYS A 116 -2.45 -3.51 -8.28
N VAL A 117 -1.98 -3.22 -7.07
CA VAL A 117 -0.57 -2.90 -6.79
C VAL A 117 0.25 -4.17 -6.49
N LEU A 118 -0.33 -5.15 -5.82
CA LEU A 118 0.34 -6.38 -5.40
C LEU A 118 -0.37 -7.63 -5.94
N ASP A 119 0.42 -8.61 -6.37
CA ASP A 119 -0.02 -9.96 -6.68
C ASP A 119 0.68 -10.97 -5.76
N ILE A 120 0.00 -11.35 -4.68
CA ILE A 120 0.58 -12.18 -3.62
C ILE A 120 0.19 -13.64 -3.86
N LYS A 121 1.20 -14.47 -4.14
CA LYS A 121 1.07 -15.92 -4.19
C LYS A 121 1.35 -16.52 -2.81
N TYR A 122 0.43 -17.35 -2.32
CA TYR A 122 0.64 -18.07 -1.07
C TYR A 122 1.60 -19.24 -1.26
N ALA A 123 2.43 -19.48 -0.26
CA ALA A 123 3.32 -20.63 -0.19
C ALA A 123 3.14 -21.34 1.15
N LEU A 124 3.35 -22.65 1.15
CA LEU A 124 3.45 -23.43 2.37
C LEU A 124 4.88 -23.35 2.89
N ILE A 125 5.03 -23.01 4.17
CA ILE A 125 6.32 -23.05 4.85
C ILE A 125 6.35 -24.27 5.77
N THR A 126 7.35 -25.12 5.60
CA THR A 126 7.56 -26.34 6.38
C THR A 126 8.92 -26.31 7.08
N LYS A 127 9.19 -27.29 7.96
CA LYS A 127 10.55 -27.51 8.46
C LYS A 127 11.39 -28.11 7.35
N ILE A 128 12.68 -27.77 7.30
CA ILE A 128 13.64 -28.25 6.29
C ILE A 128 13.63 -29.79 6.14
N LYS A 129 13.39 -30.52 7.23
CA LYS A 129 13.33 -31.99 7.23
C LYS A 129 12.06 -32.57 6.58
N ASP A 130 11.00 -31.79 6.50
CA ASP A 130 9.70 -32.21 5.97
C ASP A 130 9.65 -31.92 4.45
N LYS A 131 10.54 -32.57 3.69
CA LYS A 131 10.71 -32.37 2.24
C LYS A 131 9.58 -32.92 1.36
N ASN A 132 8.71 -33.74 1.94
CA ASN A 132 7.73 -34.52 1.17
C ASN A 132 6.35 -33.85 1.10
N ILE A 133 6.18 -32.61 1.57
CA ILE A 133 4.89 -31.92 1.44
C ILE A 133 4.94 -31.05 0.19
N ILE A 134 4.47 -31.61 -0.92
CA ILE A 134 4.50 -30.96 -2.25
C ILE A 134 3.10 -30.71 -2.84
N SER A 135 2.03 -31.16 -2.16
CA SER A 135 0.65 -30.93 -2.58
C SER A 135 -0.29 -30.72 -1.39
N LEU A 136 -1.50 -30.19 -1.65
CA LEU A 136 -2.50 -29.92 -0.62
C LEU A 136 -3.07 -31.22 -0.01
N GLU A 137 -3.16 -32.30 -0.78
CA GLU A 137 -3.68 -33.59 -0.31
C GLU A 137 -2.83 -34.17 0.83
N MET A 138 -1.53 -33.91 0.80
CA MET A 138 -0.59 -34.35 1.83
C MET A 138 -0.73 -33.58 3.16
N LEU A 139 -1.62 -32.57 3.19
CA LEU A 139 -1.96 -31.78 4.38
C LEU A 139 -3.14 -32.31 5.18
N LYS A 140 -3.92 -33.29 4.67
CA LYS A 140 -5.17 -33.78 5.30
C LYS A 140 -5.00 -34.20 6.76
N ASP A 141 -3.87 -34.84 7.08
CA ASP A 141 -3.57 -35.32 8.44
C ASP A 141 -2.52 -34.44 9.15
N LYS A 142 -2.33 -33.19 8.68
CA LYS A 142 -1.37 -32.25 9.24
C LYS A 142 -2.08 -31.14 10.00
N ARG A 143 -1.37 -30.56 10.96
CA ARG A 143 -1.81 -29.35 11.66
C ARG A 143 -1.27 -28.14 10.90
N LEU A 144 -2.16 -27.29 10.39
CA LEU A 144 -1.81 -26.04 9.74
C LEU A 144 -1.93 -24.88 10.73
N ALA A 145 -0.88 -24.06 10.79
CA ALA A 145 -0.91 -22.78 11.49
C ALA A 145 -1.41 -21.69 10.53
N LEU A 146 -2.46 -20.97 10.91
CA LEU A 146 -3.12 -19.95 10.10
C LEU A 146 -3.28 -18.64 10.89
N VAL A 147 -3.24 -17.51 10.20
CA VAL A 147 -3.41 -16.19 10.81
C VAL A 147 -4.91 -15.88 10.96
N LYS A 148 -5.38 -15.77 12.20
CA LYS A 148 -6.79 -15.46 12.49
C LYS A 148 -7.25 -14.19 11.75
N GLY A 149 -8.44 -14.24 11.15
CA GLY A 149 -9.07 -13.09 10.51
C GLY A 149 -8.54 -12.73 9.11
N ARG A 150 -7.58 -13.47 8.56
CA ARG A 150 -7.12 -13.26 7.18
C ARG A 150 -7.98 -14.04 6.18
N LYS A 151 -8.24 -13.46 5.02
CA LYS A 151 -8.95 -14.09 3.89
C LYS A 151 -8.32 -15.44 3.48
N SER A 152 -6.99 -15.52 3.43
CA SER A 152 -6.26 -16.77 3.16
C SER A 152 -6.62 -17.90 4.11
N SER A 153 -6.80 -17.57 5.38
CA SER A 153 -7.12 -18.56 6.42
C SER A 153 -8.57 -19.03 6.36
N LYS A 154 -9.47 -18.23 5.77
CA LYS A 154 -10.84 -18.66 5.45
C LYS A 154 -10.83 -19.60 4.25
N LEU A 155 -10.17 -19.22 3.15
CA LEU A 155 -10.08 -20.02 1.93
C LEU A 155 -9.51 -21.43 2.18
N ILE A 156 -8.45 -21.54 2.99
CA ILE A 156 -7.83 -22.83 3.32
C ILE A 156 -8.77 -23.74 4.12
N LYS A 157 -9.71 -23.19 4.90
CA LYS A 157 -10.68 -23.99 5.68
C LYS A 157 -11.86 -24.47 4.86
N GLU A 158 -12.09 -23.87 3.70
CA GLU A 158 -13.18 -24.20 2.77
C GLU A 158 -12.75 -25.22 1.70
N THR A 159 -11.45 -25.54 1.63
CA THR A 159 -10.85 -26.56 0.74
C THR A 159 -10.73 -27.90 1.46
#